data_AF-A0A7C3JWE1-F1
#
_entry.id   AF-A0A7C3JWE1-F1
#
_cell.length_a   1.000
_cell.length_b   1.000
_cell.length_c   1.000
_cell.angle_alpha   90.00
_cell.angle_beta   90.00
_cell.angle_gamma   90.00
#
_symmetry.space_group_name_H-M   'P 1'
#
loop_
_entity.id
_entity.type
_entity.pdbx_description
1 polymer ?
#
loop_
_entity_poly.entity_id
_entity_poly.type
_entity_poly.pdbx_seq_one_letter_code
_entity_poly.pdbx_strand_id
1 'polypeptide(L)'
;MHWGRGEIVEEAAFAGEYHEPAIQLMQYTEGPAAGSYSLRFCSYNHRGAFQRSPLIVGEAELEGLRQALRETPRLREVLRRLVE
;
A
#
# COMPACT_ATOMS: atom_id res chain seq x y z
N MET A 1 -14.84 2.49 4.64
CA MET A 1 -15.30 2.77 3.27
C MET A 1 -16.66 2.09 3.09
N HIS A 2 -17.58 2.67 2.32
CA HIS A 2 -18.97 2.17 2.24
C HIS A 2 -19.14 0.93 1.34
N TRP A 3 -18.09 0.51 0.65
CA TRP A 3 -18.11 -0.58 -0.33
C TRP A 3 -17.85 -1.98 0.26
N GLY A 4 -17.59 -2.12 1.57
CA GLY A 4 -17.31 -3.41 2.19
C GLY A 4 -16.16 -3.43 3.20
N ARG A 5 -15.89 -4.62 3.73
CA ARG A 5 -14.74 -4.91 4.60
C ARG A 5 -13.54 -5.32 3.75
N GLY A 6 -12.50 -4.48 3.76
CA GLY A 6 -11.22 -4.76 3.10
C GLY A 6 -10.17 -5.22 4.10
N GLU A 7 -9.45 -6.28 3.77
CA GLU A 7 -8.33 -6.82 4.54
C GLU A 7 -7.03 -6.62 3.78
N ILE A 8 -5.95 -6.27 4.49
CA ILE A 8 -4.63 -6.12 3.89
C ILE A 8 -4.09 -7.54 3.64
N VAL A 9 -3.90 -7.91 2.38
CA VAL A 9 -3.35 -9.22 2.01
C VAL A 9 -1.86 -9.19 1.70
N GLU A 10 -1.37 -8.04 1.25
CA GLU A 10 0.06 -7.75 1.08
C GLU A 10 0.30 -6.27 1.39
N GLU A 11 1.46 -5.97 1.96
CA GLU A 11 1.91 -4.60 2.24
C GLU A 11 3.40 -4.46 1.96
N ALA A 12 3.76 -3.45 1.19
CA ALA A 12 5.13 -3.02 1.03
C ALA A 12 5.31 -1.68 1.75
N ALA A 13 6.19 -1.65 2.74
CA ALA A 13 6.52 -0.44 3.48
C ALA A 13 8.04 -0.23 3.54
N PHE A 14 8.45 1.02 3.64
CA PHE A 14 9.85 1.41 3.78
C PHE A 14 9.98 2.46 4.88
N ALA A 15 10.98 2.36 5.75
CA ALA A 15 11.23 3.36 6.78
C ALA A 15 12.11 4.49 6.23
N GLY A 16 11.47 5.59 5.82
CA GLY A 16 12.15 6.81 5.35
C GLY A 16 12.61 7.72 6.49
N GLU A 17 13.15 8.88 6.15
CA GLU A 17 13.63 9.85 7.17
C GLU A 17 12.48 10.45 7.98
N TYR A 18 11.38 10.81 7.31
CA TYR A 18 10.29 11.58 7.93
C TYR A 18 9.03 10.75 8.22
N HIS A 19 8.84 9.66 7.48
CA HIS A 19 7.66 8.82 7.58
C HIS A 19 7.96 7.43 7.02
N GLU A 20 6.99 6.53 7.14
CA GLU A 20 7.04 5.20 6.56
C GLU A 20 6.01 5.13 5.43
N PRO A 21 6.42 5.37 4.15
CA PRO A 21 5.53 5.15 3.02
C PRO A 21 5.14 3.67 2.92
N ALA A 22 3.87 3.42 2.64
CA ALA A 22 3.33 2.07 2.48
C ALA A 22 2.33 1.97 1.32
N ILE A 23 2.37 0.84 0.62
CA ILE A 23 1.39 0.47 -0.40
C ILE A 23 0.79 -0.88 0.02
N GLN A 24 -0.53 -0.92 0.14
CA GLN A 24 -1.26 -2.11 0.57
C GLN A 24 -2.15 -2.63 -0.55
N LEU A 25 -2.13 -3.94 -0.74
CA LEU A 25 -3.14 -4.65 -1.50
C LEU A 25 -4.28 -5.04 -0.55
N MET A 26 -5.45 -4.48 -0.82
CA MET A 26 -6.68 -4.75 -0.05
C MET A 26 -7.52 -5.79 -0.79
N GLN A 27 -7.93 -6.86 -0.12
CA GLN A 27 -8.95 -7.80 -0.61
C GLN A 27 -10.27 -7.55 0.12
N TYR A 28 -11.37 -7.42 -0.62
CA TYR A 28 -12.69 -7.24 -0.01
C TYR A 28 -13.39 -8.57 0.20
N THR A 29 -13.80 -8.84 1.43
CA THR A 29 -14.45 -10.10 1.85
C THR A 29 -15.96 -9.99 1.97
N GLU A 30 -16.47 -8.77 2.20
CA GLU A 30 -17.89 -8.49 2.40
C GLU A 30 -18.31 -7.22 1.66
N GLY A 31 -19.62 -7.08 1.41
CA GLY A 31 -20.21 -5.89 0.81
C GLY A 31 -20.14 -5.84 -0.73
N PRO A 32 -20.54 -4.71 -1.34
CA PRO A 32 -20.60 -4.57 -2.80
C PRO A 32 -19.28 -4.82 -3.53
N ALA A 33 -18.14 -4.62 -2.87
CA ALA A 33 -16.82 -4.86 -3.43
C ALA A 33 -16.29 -6.28 -3.18
N ALA A 34 -17.06 -7.18 -2.55
CA ALA A 34 -16.58 -8.53 -2.21
C ALA A 34 -16.01 -9.27 -3.44
N GLY A 35 -14.85 -9.91 -3.25
CA GLY A 35 -14.10 -10.58 -4.32
C GLY A 35 -13.20 -9.67 -5.15
N SER A 36 -13.24 -8.35 -4.95
CA SER A 36 -12.35 -7.40 -5.63
C SER A 36 -11.09 -7.08 -4.83
N TYR A 37 -10.12 -6.48 -5.53
CA TYR A 37 -8.89 -5.94 -4.95
C TYR A 37 -8.83 -4.43 -5.10
N SER A 38 -8.13 -3.76 -4.20
CA SER A 38 -7.80 -2.33 -4.34
C SER A 38 -6.40 -2.03 -3.84
N LEU A 39 -5.77 -1.01 -4.41
CA LEU A 39 -4.51 -0.46 -3.92
C LEU A 39 -4.80 0.68 -2.94
N ARG A 40 -4.20 0.62 -1.75
CA ARG A 40 -4.21 1.74 -0.81
C ARG A 40 -2.79 2.30 -0.67
N PHE A 41 -2.65 3.57 -1.01
CA PHE A 41 -1.42 4.35 -0.83
C PHE A 41 -1.56 5.14 0.48
N CYS A 42 -0.68 4.88 1.44
CA CYS A 42 -0.74 5.49 2.76
C CYS A 42 0.64 5.62 3.38
N SER A 43 0.72 6.28 4.54
CA SER A 43 1.93 6.32 5.34
C SER A 43 1.64 6.09 6.81
N TYR A 44 2.66 5.64 7.51
CA TYR A 44 2.72 5.66 8.96
C TYR A 44 3.73 6.72 9.40
N ASN A 45 3.53 7.27 10.59
CA ASN A 45 4.64 7.95 11.26
C ASN A 45 5.56 6.90 11.92
N HIS A 46 6.74 7.32 12.36
CA HIS A 46 7.71 6.46 13.05
C HIS A 46 7.23 5.87 14.38
N ARG A 47 6.01 6.22 14.83
CA ARG A 47 5.35 5.58 15.99
C ARG A 47 4.34 4.51 15.55
N GLY A 48 4.31 4.15 14.26
CA GLY A 48 3.38 3.20 13.67
C GLY A 48 1.95 3.73 13.51
N ALA A 49 1.71 5.03 13.67
CA ALA A 49 0.36 5.58 13.55
C ALA A 49 0.04 5.92 12.09
N PHE A 50 -1.07 5.36 11.60
CA PHE A 50 -1.60 5.62 10.26
C PHE A 50 -1.87 7.11 10.03
N GLN A 51 -1.34 7.66 8.94
CA GLN A 51 -1.52 9.04 8.55
C GLN A 51 -2.69 9.18 7.56
N ARG A 52 -3.54 10.19 7.77
CA ARG A 52 -4.70 10.48 6.91
C ARG A 52 -4.40 11.50 5.81
N SER A 53 -3.22 12.10 5.82
CA SER A 53 -2.73 12.93 4.74
C SER A 53 -2.47 12.07 3.50
N PRO A 54 -2.43 12.69 2.30
CA PRO A 54 -1.94 12.01 1.11
C PRO A 54 -0.57 11.37 1.36
N LEU A 55 -0.33 10.22 0.74
CA LEU A 55 1.01 9.68 0.64
C LEU A 55 1.84 10.58 -0.28
N ILE A 56 2.96 11.08 0.22
CA ILE A 56 3.97 11.80 -0.55
C ILE A 56 5.23 10.95 -0.54
N VAL A 57 5.73 10.55 -1.71
CA VAL A 57 6.94 9.75 -1.85
C VAL A 57 8.01 10.60 -2.54
N GLY A 58 9.16 10.75 -1.90
CA GLY A 58 10.34 11.37 -2.49
C GLY A 58 11.18 10.39 -3.31
N GLU A 59 12.03 10.91 -4.20
CA GLU A 59 12.89 10.07 -5.06
C GLU A 59 13.83 9.14 -4.26
N ALA A 60 14.33 9.61 -3.12
CA ALA A 60 15.21 8.83 -2.24
C ALA A 60 14.54 7.58 -1.64
N GLU A 61 13.20 7.56 -1.57
CA GLU A 61 12.43 6.46 -0.99
C GLU A 61 12.06 5.39 -2.03
N LEU A 62 12.25 5.69 -3.32
CA LEU A 62 11.84 4.80 -4.42
C LEU A 62 12.55 3.45 -4.41
N GLU A 63 13.85 3.43 -4.12
CA GLU A 63 14.59 2.17 -4.09
C GLU A 63 14.17 1.31 -2.89
N GLY A 64 13.92 1.92 -1.73
CA GLY A 64 13.40 1.23 -0.55
C GLY A 64 12.03 0.59 -0.81
N LEU A 65 11.10 1.36 -1.39
CA LEU A 65 9.79 0.84 -1.79
C LEU A 65 9.90 -0.24 -2.86
N ARG A 66 10.80 -0.07 -3.85
CA ARG A 66 11.05 -1.09 -4.89
C ARG A 66 11.54 -2.40 -4.28
N GLN A 67 12.38 -2.35 -3.26
CA GLN A 67 12.86 -3.54 -2.55
C GLN A 67 11.74 -4.20 -1.76
N ALA A 68 10.96 -3.44 -0.98
CA ALA A 68 9.80 -3.96 -0.24
C ALA A 68 8.77 -4.62 -1.18
N LEU A 69 8.58 -4.06 -2.39
CA LEU A 69 7.69 -4.64 -3.41
C LEU A 69 8.15 -6.00 -3.94
N ARG A 70 9.42 -6.40 -3.76
CA ARG A 70 9.88 -7.74 -4.18
C ARG A 70 9.34 -8.85 -3.28
N GLU A 71 8.97 -8.52 -2.05
CA GLU A 71 8.41 -9.46 -1.06
C GLU A 71 6.87 -9.55 -1.16
N THR A 72 6.26 -8.75 -2.04
CA THR A 72 4.79 -8.67 -2.23
C THR A 72 4.42 -8.94 -3.69
N PRO A 73 4.50 -10.21 -4.14
CA PRO A 73 4.39 -10.54 -5.56
C PRO A 73 3.04 -10.20 -6.17
N ARG A 74 1.92 -10.30 -5.43
CA ARG A 74 0.59 -9.95 -5.97
C ARG A 74 0.44 -8.45 -6.08
N LEU A 75 0.84 -7.69 -5.06
CA LEU A 75 0.84 -6.24 -5.06
C LEU A 75 1.71 -5.70 -6.20
N ARG A 76 2.93 -6.23 -6.34
CA ARG A 76 3.86 -5.85 -7.41
C ARG A 76 3.27 -6.09 -8.80
N GLU A 77 2.57 -7.20 -9.02
CA GLU A 77 1.92 -7.48 -10.30
C GLU A 77 0.78 -6.51 -10.61
N VAL A 78 -0.04 -6.15 -9.61
CA VAL A 78 -1.10 -5.15 -9.79
C VAL A 78 -0.51 -3.77 -10.11
N LEU A 79 0.56 -3.38 -9.41
CA LEU A 79 1.27 -2.11 -9.68
C LEU A 79 1.93 -2.09 -11.05
N ARG A 80 2.51 -3.21 -11.50
CA ARG A 80 3.08 -3.33 -12.84
C ARG A 80 2.03 -3.01 -13.91
N ARG A 81 0.83 -3.57 -13.78
CA ARG A 81 -0.31 -3.29 -14.68
C ARG A 81 -0.83 -1.85 -14.64
N LEU A 82 -0.48 -1.07 -13.61
CA LEU A 82 -0.85 0.34 -13.52
C LEU A 82 0.11 1.23 -14.33
N VAL A 83 1.37 0.81 -14.48
CA VAL A 83 2.45 1.63 -15.07
C VAL A 83 2.90 1.16 -16.46
N GLU A 84 2.63 -0.09 -16.82
CA GLU A 84 2.88 -0.71 -18.13
C GLU A 84 1.60 -0.85 -18.95
#